data_AF-A0AAD5U570-F1
#
_entry.id   AF-A0AAD5U570-F1
#
_cell.length_a   1.000
_cell.length_b   1.000
_cell.length_c   1.000
_cell.angle_alpha   90.00
_cell.angle_beta   90.00
_cell.angle_gamma   90.00
#
_symmetry.space_group_name_H-M   'P 1'
#
loop_
_entity.id
_entity.type
_entity.pdbx_description
1 polymer ?
#
loop_
_entity_poly.entity_id
_entity_poly.type
_entity_poly.pdbx_seq_one_letter_code
_entity_poly.pdbx_strand_id
1 'polypeptide(L)'
;MLNEKEMHELMQTSTSKYFREILLAEFLKISTSNSSIQQHQQELRSLKDQITLKESGNIFTSEGSTIEFEKEDSVSNDELIPTSNNTSSYQEHGLPSKYGTNMKDAKERSFYSEEDIYNCVIDMGKEFDTEAPSVYSNFWSSMYLRFKTWNSNELAILFEELHPKYPHLGLDDTVLDGNQRENFLTSRAALANKIVETSSYKDAKAFAKGGIPMDVRYSMYSFLLVEEEYPEQRATMITAHLRESVLKYIYLTDLIISIDTEICKNDDNFFIFEDIIKGILMLWSRDDWFLEKMDNDELVGGIFFNQSTGQEIPYPPSGILPVFGLSCYALPLCYFNLTPDSAYLIFRQLYRRSSIGPLCALFENLLKERDAPLFYHLMHTIKIPPLKIAFKWILWAFVGVLEVTQVLLLWDRVIGYGEAGGNELFSITSAAIFLYKKKELSLARDEKDVIV
;
A
#
# COMPACT_ATOMS: atom_id res chain seq x y z
N MET A 1 34.02 2.18 3.22
CA MET A 1 32.77 1.76 2.56
C MET A 1 32.34 0.49 3.26
N LEU A 2 31.20 0.51 3.95
CA LEU A 2 30.58 -0.70 4.50
C LEU A 2 30.21 -1.61 3.32
N ASN A 3 30.39 -2.93 3.45
CA ASN A 3 29.89 -3.82 2.42
C ASN A 3 28.34 -3.85 2.46
N GLU A 4 27.72 -4.27 1.36
CA GLU A 4 26.25 -4.26 1.18
C GLU A 4 25.51 -5.02 2.30
N LYS A 5 26.12 -6.09 2.83
CA LYS A 5 25.57 -6.89 3.93
C LYS A 5 25.67 -6.19 5.28
N GLU A 6 26.80 -5.54 5.57
CA GLU A 6 27.00 -4.73 6.78
C GLU A 6 26.08 -3.51 6.77
N MET A 7 25.87 -2.89 5.60
CA MET A 7 24.95 -1.76 5.46
C MET A 7 23.48 -2.20 5.63
N HIS A 8 23.12 -3.39 5.14
CA HIS A 8 21.80 -4.00 5.33
C HIS A 8 21.53 -4.35 6.81
N GLU A 9 22.49 -4.95 7.52
CA GLU A 9 22.37 -5.27 8.95
C GLU A 9 22.30 -4.01 9.83
N LEU A 10 23.10 -2.98 9.52
CA LEU A 10 23.11 -1.70 10.25
C LEU A 10 21.83 -0.88 10.01
N MET A 11 21.28 -0.95 8.80
CA MET A 11 19.97 -0.38 8.46
C MET A 11 18.88 -1.15 9.19
N GLN A 12 18.75 -2.48 9.06
CA GLN A 12 17.68 -3.25 9.74
C GLN A 12 17.61 -3.02 11.25
N THR A 13 18.76 -2.92 11.94
CA THR A 13 18.80 -2.69 13.39
C THR A 13 18.43 -1.25 13.79
N SER A 14 18.83 -0.25 13.01
CA SER A 14 18.52 1.17 13.27
C SER A 14 17.11 1.56 12.81
N THR A 15 16.65 0.90 11.74
CA THR A 15 15.44 1.22 10.99
C THR A 15 14.23 0.44 11.52
N SER A 16 14.39 -0.72 12.18
CA SER A 16 13.33 -1.35 13.00
C SER A 16 12.93 -0.48 14.20
N LYS A 17 13.92 0.19 14.82
CA LYS A 17 13.68 1.14 15.91
C LYS A 17 13.04 2.44 15.41
N TYR A 18 13.55 3.01 14.31
CA TYR A 18 12.98 4.20 13.69
C TYR A 18 11.56 3.96 13.14
N PHE A 19 11.28 2.82 12.51
CA PHE A 19 9.95 2.46 12.01
C PHE A 19 8.90 2.36 13.13
N ARG A 20 9.29 1.81 14.29
CA ARG A 20 8.47 1.87 15.52
C ARG A 20 8.25 3.29 15.99
N GLU A 21 9.28 4.13 15.98
CA GLU A 21 9.22 5.54 16.42
C GLU A 21 8.35 6.43 15.48
N ILE A 22 8.29 6.10 14.19
CA ILE A 22 7.52 6.81 13.14
C ILE A 22 6.03 6.44 13.21
N LEU A 23 5.70 5.16 13.34
CA LEU A 23 4.32 4.72 13.61
C LEU A 23 3.83 5.22 14.99
N LEU A 24 4.72 5.36 15.97
CA LEU A 24 4.44 6.08 17.23
C LEU A 24 4.18 7.58 17.03
N ALA A 25 4.78 8.22 16.02
CA ALA A 25 4.63 9.64 15.77
C ALA A 25 3.33 9.97 14.99
N GLU A 26 2.94 9.15 14.00
CA GLU A 26 1.60 9.17 13.38
C GLU A 26 0.51 9.07 14.46
N PHE A 27 0.82 8.28 15.50
CA PHE A 27 -0.04 7.98 16.63
C PHE A 27 -0.14 9.11 17.67
N LEU A 28 0.91 9.91 17.88
CA LEU A 28 0.96 10.98 18.88
C LEU A 28 0.04 12.19 18.60
N LYS A 29 -0.53 12.29 17.39
CA LYS A 29 -1.56 13.28 17.06
C LYS A 29 -2.86 13.13 17.86
N ILE A 30 -3.11 11.98 18.50
CA ILE A 30 -4.39 11.71 19.21
C ILE A 30 -4.29 11.95 20.74
N SER A 31 -3.10 12.05 21.35
CA SER A 31 -2.96 12.19 22.81
C SER A 31 -2.21 13.44 23.28
N THR A 32 -2.70 14.62 22.90
CA THR A 32 -2.25 15.89 23.51
C THR A 32 -2.83 16.09 24.92
N SER A 33 -2.55 15.18 25.86
CA SER A 33 -2.85 15.40 27.30
C SER A 33 -2.26 14.40 28.30
N ASN A 34 -1.12 13.75 28.02
CA ASN A 34 -0.51 12.84 29.02
C ASN A 34 0.92 13.22 29.40
N SER A 35 1.15 13.46 30.70
CA SER A 35 2.43 13.85 31.30
C SER A 35 3.55 12.82 31.14
N SER A 36 3.20 11.55 30.89
CA SER A 36 4.12 10.46 30.53
C SER A 36 4.83 10.69 29.19
N ILE A 37 4.20 11.43 28.26
CA ILE A 37 4.73 11.73 26.91
C ILE A 37 5.91 12.70 27.00
N GLN A 38 5.85 13.67 27.93
CA GLN A 38 6.96 14.59 28.15
C GLN A 38 8.21 13.87 28.70
N GLN A 39 8.01 12.82 29.48
CA GLN A 39 9.10 12.03 30.05
C GLN A 39 9.80 11.18 28.98
N HIS A 40 9.05 10.54 28.08
CA HIS A 40 9.63 9.80 26.94
C HIS A 40 10.33 10.71 25.93
N GLN A 41 9.80 11.91 25.66
CA GLN A 41 10.49 12.90 24.82
C GLN A 41 11.82 13.37 25.44
N GLN A 42 11.92 13.39 26.76
CA GLN A 42 13.13 13.78 27.47
C GLN A 42 14.18 12.65 27.48
N GLU A 43 13.75 11.40 27.59
CA GLU A 43 14.60 10.21 27.47
C GLU A 43 15.16 10.04 26.04
N LEU A 44 14.35 10.31 25.01
CA LEU A 44 14.80 10.27 23.61
C LEU A 44 15.86 11.34 23.30
N ARG A 45 15.73 12.54 23.88
CA ARG A 45 16.76 13.58 23.77
C ARG A 45 18.06 13.16 24.45
N SER A 46 17.98 12.55 25.63
CA SER A 46 19.16 12.03 26.33
C SER A 46 19.86 10.90 25.57
N LEU A 47 19.11 10.01 24.91
CA LEU A 47 19.67 8.94 24.09
C LEU A 47 20.39 9.49 22.85
N LYS A 48 19.82 10.53 22.23
CA LYS A 48 20.42 11.21 21.07
C LYS A 48 21.77 11.82 21.45
N ASP A 49 21.85 12.51 22.59
CA ASP A 49 23.09 13.11 23.09
C ASP A 49 24.18 12.06 23.42
N GLN A 50 23.79 10.89 23.95
CA GLN A 50 24.72 9.80 24.27
C GLN A 50 25.33 9.13 23.04
N ILE A 51 24.58 9.06 21.93
CA ILE A 51 25.05 8.49 20.67
C ILE A 51 26.08 9.44 20.03
N THR A 52 25.79 10.74 20.02
CA THR A 52 26.70 11.78 19.48
C THR A 52 28.04 11.83 20.25
N LEU A 53 28.01 11.58 21.57
CA LEU A 53 29.22 11.51 22.39
C LEU A 53 30.10 10.29 22.08
N LYS A 54 29.51 9.13 21.74
CA LYS A 54 30.28 7.91 21.41
C LYS A 54 30.99 7.99 20.06
N GLU A 55 30.41 8.68 19.09
CA GLU A 55 30.99 8.80 17.74
C GLU A 55 32.22 9.72 17.69
N SER A 56 32.35 10.62 18.66
CA SER A 56 33.52 11.51 18.78
C SER A 56 34.80 10.83 19.35
N GLY A 57 34.70 9.58 19.81
CA GLY A 57 35.76 8.90 20.57
C GLY A 57 36.67 7.92 19.83
N ASN A 58 36.36 7.53 18.58
CA ASN A 58 37.13 6.52 17.85
C ASN A 58 37.75 7.08 16.56
N ILE A 59 39.01 7.53 16.64
CA ILE A 59 39.87 7.85 15.50
C ILE A 59 41.13 6.95 15.57
N PHE A 60 41.50 6.35 14.43
CA PHE A 60 42.67 5.49 14.10
C PHE A 60 42.61 4.02 14.61
N THR A 61 43.01 2.97 13.87
CA THR A 61 44.09 2.77 12.88
C THR A 61 43.77 1.71 11.81
N SER A 62 44.42 1.83 10.64
CA SER A 62 44.46 0.93 9.48
C SER A 62 45.42 -0.26 9.61
N GLU A 63 45.10 -1.39 8.94
CA GLU A 63 45.97 -2.38 8.26
C GLU A 63 45.01 -3.51 7.82
N GLY A 64 44.92 -4.05 6.60
CA GLY A 64 45.90 -4.33 5.56
C GLY A 64 45.83 -5.84 5.26
N SER A 65 45.07 -6.29 4.25
CA SER A 65 45.31 -7.59 3.57
C SER A 65 44.39 -7.81 2.36
N THR A 66 45.05 -8.07 1.25
CA THR A 66 44.60 -8.55 -0.05
C THR A 66 44.20 -10.03 0.02
N ILE A 67 43.08 -10.45 -0.61
CA ILE A 67 42.86 -11.84 -1.02
C ILE A 67 42.22 -11.88 -2.41
N GLU A 68 42.76 -12.78 -3.23
CA GLU A 68 42.58 -12.99 -4.66
C GLU A 68 41.27 -13.71 -5.02
N PHE A 69 40.87 -13.55 -6.29
CA PHE A 69 39.73 -14.19 -6.94
C PHE A 69 40.02 -15.65 -7.32
N GLU A 70 39.08 -16.55 -7.04
CA GLU A 70 38.96 -17.85 -7.73
C GLU A 70 37.58 -17.98 -8.40
N LYS A 71 37.61 -18.53 -9.62
CA LYS A 71 36.51 -18.87 -10.53
C LYS A 71 36.09 -20.33 -10.33
N GLU A 72 35.00 -20.70 -11.04
CA GLU A 72 34.41 -22.03 -11.33
C GLU A 72 33.06 -22.24 -10.59
N ASP A 73 32.00 -22.83 -11.14
CA ASP A 73 31.72 -23.31 -12.50
C ASP A 73 30.20 -23.56 -12.67
N SER A 74 29.80 -23.72 -13.93
CA SER A 74 28.50 -24.04 -14.51
C SER A 74 27.77 -25.29 -13.96
N VAL A 75 26.43 -25.26 -13.91
CA VAL A 75 25.58 -26.47 -14.07
C VAL A 75 24.30 -26.15 -14.86
N SER A 76 23.90 -27.17 -15.61
CA SER A 76 23.05 -27.34 -16.80
C SER A 76 21.53 -27.16 -16.68
N ASN A 77 20.94 -26.81 -17.82
CA ASN A 77 19.52 -26.85 -18.17
C ASN A 77 19.02 -28.28 -18.38
N ASP A 78 17.81 -28.59 -17.90
CA ASP A 78 16.95 -29.63 -18.48
C ASP A 78 15.48 -29.16 -18.47
N GLU A 79 14.85 -29.28 -19.64
CA GLU A 79 13.47 -28.92 -19.96
C GLU A 79 12.48 -29.97 -19.46
N LEU A 80 11.35 -29.56 -18.86
CA LEU A 80 10.14 -30.38 -18.79
C LEU A 80 8.86 -29.52 -18.97
N ILE A 81 8.08 -29.92 -19.96
CA ILE A 81 6.79 -29.40 -20.43
C ILE A 81 5.68 -29.61 -19.39
N PRO A 82 4.79 -28.65 -19.09
CA PRO A 82 3.54 -28.95 -18.38
C PRO A 82 2.34 -29.02 -19.34
N THR A 83 1.58 -30.10 -19.18
CA THR A 83 0.27 -30.33 -19.78
C THR A 83 -0.82 -29.65 -18.96
N SER A 84 -1.81 -29.12 -19.66
CA SER A 84 -2.96 -28.34 -19.19
C SER A 84 -3.88 -29.08 -18.23
N ASN A 85 -4.28 -28.43 -17.13
CA ASN A 85 -5.61 -28.58 -16.51
C ASN A 85 -5.99 -27.28 -15.77
N ASN A 86 -7.00 -26.59 -16.31
CA ASN A 86 -7.59 -25.37 -15.79
C ASN A 86 -8.58 -25.69 -14.65
N THR A 87 -8.27 -25.23 -13.45
CA THR A 87 -9.24 -24.89 -12.40
C THR A 87 -8.75 -23.60 -11.73
N SER A 88 -9.53 -22.53 -11.83
CA SER A 88 -9.20 -21.21 -11.26
C SER A 88 -9.24 -21.28 -9.73
N SER A 89 -8.11 -21.59 -9.11
CA SER A 89 -7.86 -21.37 -7.69
C SER A 89 -7.49 -19.90 -7.50
N TYR A 90 -8.37 -19.12 -6.86
CA TYR A 90 -7.99 -17.82 -6.30
C TYR A 90 -6.92 -18.09 -5.23
N GLN A 91 -5.75 -17.46 -5.34
CA GLN A 91 -4.59 -17.78 -4.50
C GLN A 91 -4.55 -16.92 -3.24
N GLU A 92 -4.07 -17.54 -2.15
CA GLU A 92 -3.91 -16.99 -0.78
C GLU A 92 -2.90 -15.84 -0.64
N HIS A 93 -2.43 -15.27 -1.74
CA HIS A 93 -1.40 -14.25 -1.73
C HIS A 93 -1.97 -13.01 -2.37
N GLY A 94 -2.17 -11.94 -1.59
CA GLY A 94 -2.44 -10.59 -2.10
C GLY A 94 -1.27 -9.99 -2.88
N LEU A 95 -0.46 -10.84 -3.50
CA LEU A 95 0.67 -10.54 -4.34
C LEU A 95 0.57 -11.47 -5.56
N PRO A 96 0.61 -10.90 -6.77
CA PRO A 96 0.51 -11.67 -8.00
C PRO A 96 1.70 -12.62 -8.15
N SER A 97 1.54 -13.92 -7.93
CA SER A 97 2.55 -14.93 -8.29
C SER A 97 1.92 -16.32 -8.27
N LYS A 98 1.53 -16.81 -9.44
CA LYS A 98 1.02 -18.19 -9.60
C LYS A 98 2.13 -19.23 -9.58
N TYR A 99 3.39 -18.84 -9.82
CA TYR A 99 4.51 -19.76 -9.95
C TYR A 99 5.81 -19.17 -9.41
N GLY A 100 6.20 -19.52 -8.18
CA GLY A 100 7.57 -19.99 -7.94
C GLY A 100 8.77 -19.03 -8.07
N THR A 101 8.65 -17.70 -8.07
CA THR A 101 9.75 -16.92 -7.46
C THR A 101 9.74 -17.25 -5.98
N ASN A 102 10.91 -17.51 -5.40
CA ASN A 102 11.04 -17.85 -3.99
C ASN A 102 10.63 -16.62 -3.17
N MET A 103 9.33 -16.43 -2.96
CA MET A 103 8.72 -15.23 -2.37
C MET A 103 9.21 -15.04 -0.93
N LYS A 104 9.71 -16.11 -0.31
CA LYS A 104 10.49 -16.08 0.92
C LYS A 104 11.79 -15.30 0.74
N ASP A 105 12.60 -15.60 -0.27
CA ASP A 105 13.85 -14.89 -0.54
C ASP A 105 13.63 -13.40 -0.87
N ALA A 106 12.56 -13.07 -1.61
CA ALA A 106 12.24 -11.67 -1.92
C ALA A 106 11.73 -10.91 -0.67
N LYS A 107 10.91 -11.54 0.17
CA LYS A 107 10.47 -11.00 1.47
C LYS A 107 11.65 -10.82 2.42
N GLU A 108 12.58 -11.78 2.47
CA GLU A 108 13.77 -11.74 3.32
C GLU A 108 14.80 -10.70 2.87
N ARG A 109 14.79 -10.32 1.60
CA ARG A 109 15.65 -9.27 1.03
C ARG A 109 15.03 -7.86 1.06
N SER A 110 13.79 -7.72 1.54
CA SER A 110 13.12 -6.43 1.68
C SER A 110 13.33 -5.84 3.07
N PHE A 111 13.18 -4.51 3.21
CA PHE A 111 13.33 -3.86 4.51
C PHE A 111 12.22 -4.24 5.51
N TYR A 112 10.98 -4.33 5.02
CA TYR A 112 9.80 -4.65 5.81
C TYR A 112 8.86 -5.54 5.01
N SER A 113 8.26 -6.51 5.68
CA SER A 113 7.19 -7.36 5.15
C SER A 113 5.81 -6.88 5.59
N GLU A 114 4.77 -7.35 4.91
CA GLU A 114 3.37 -7.17 5.31
C GLU A 114 3.08 -7.58 6.76
N GLU A 115 3.75 -8.64 7.25
CA GLU A 115 3.57 -9.14 8.62
C GLU A 115 4.22 -8.22 9.64
N ASP A 116 5.34 -7.56 9.29
CA ASP A 116 5.98 -6.58 10.17
C ASP A 116 5.09 -5.35 10.39
N ILE A 117 4.44 -4.88 9.32
CA ILE A 117 3.50 -3.75 9.40
C ILE A 117 2.26 -4.16 10.19
N TYR A 118 1.70 -5.34 9.91
CA TYR A 118 0.56 -5.86 10.66
C TYR A 118 0.88 -5.94 12.17
N ASN A 119 1.99 -6.57 12.53
CA ASN A 119 2.39 -6.70 13.93
C ASN A 119 2.62 -5.34 14.57
N CYS A 120 3.19 -4.38 13.84
CA CYS A 120 3.31 -3.03 14.35
C CYS A 120 1.92 -2.41 14.63
N VAL A 121 0.97 -2.51 13.70
CA VAL A 121 -0.41 -2.02 13.89
C VAL A 121 -1.09 -2.64 15.11
N ILE A 122 -0.89 -3.94 15.35
CA ILE A 122 -1.47 -4.65 16.49
C ILE A 122 -0.78 -4.31 17.82
N ASP A 123 0.54 -4.28 17.84
CA ASP A 123 1.33 -4.11 19.06
C ASP A 123 1.28 -2.68 19.59
N MET A 124 1.13 -1.68 18.72
CA MET A 124 1.09 -0.27 19.12
C MET A 124 0.02 0.06 20.15
N GLY A 125 -1.10 -0.68 20.21
CA GLY A 125 -2.15 -0.41 21.19
C GLY A 125 -2.03 -1.11 22.52
N LYS A 126 -1.08 -2.04 22.69
CA LYS A 126 -0.89 -2.76 23.95
C LYS A 126 -0.23 -1.89 25.03
N GLU A 127 0.50 -0.85 24.62
CA GLU A 127 1.25 0.04 25.53
C GLU A 127 0.38 1.13 26.19
N PHE A 128 -0.81 1.42 25.64
CA PHE A 128 -1.67 2.53 26.07
C PHE A 128 -2.93 2.11 26.86
N ASP A 129 -3.25 0.82 26.92
CA ASP A 129 -4.50 0.31 27.53
C ASP A 129 -4.26 -0.08 29.01
N THR A 130 -4.12 0.92 29.89
CA THR A 130 -4.01 0.72 31.36
C THR A 130 -5.31 1.00 32.12
N GLU A 131 -6.36 1.51 31.48
CA GLU A 131 -7.66 1.79 32.10
C GLU A 131 -8.79 0.91 31.54
N ALA A 132 -9.58 0.32 32.44
CA ALA A 132 -10.65 -0.60 32.08
C ALA A 132 -11.72 0.08 31.17
N PRO A 133 -12.21 -0.60 30.13
CA PRO A 133 -13.04 0.02 29.10
C PRO A 133 -14.43 0.43 29.59
N SER A 134 -14.85 1.66 29.28
CA SER A 134 -16.23 2.13 29.44
C SER A 134 -17.12 1.59 28.33
N VAL A 135 -17.88 0.53 28.67
CA VAL A 135 -19.10 0.05 28.01
C VAL A 135 -19.01 -0.13 26.47
N TYR A 136 -18.68 -1.37 26.06
CA TYR A 136 -18.45 -1.91 24.69
C TYR A 136 -17.12 -1.48 24.03
N SER A 137 -16.27 -2.33 23.42
CA SER A 137 -16.02 -3.78 23.48
C SER A 137 -14.62 -4.08 22.89
N ASN A 138 -13.58 -3.33 23.26
CA ASN A 138 -12.22 -3.59 22.74
C ASN A 138 -11.59 -4.87 23.30
N PHE A 139 -12.16 -5.45 24.35
CA PHE A 139 -11.66 -6.66 24.98
C PHE A 139 -11.55 -7.87 24.04
N TRP A 140 -12.29 -7.85 22.92
CA TRP A 140 -12.25 -8.89 21.88
C TRP A 140 -11.80 -8.35 20.51
N SER A 141 -11.25 -7.13 20.43
CA SER A 141 -10.62 -6.61 19.22
C SER A 141 -9.22 -7.21 19.04
N SER A 142 -8.74 -7.34 17.79
CA SER A 142 -7.32 -7.62 17.57
C SER A 142 -6.47 -6.35 17.72
N MET A 143 -7.00 -5.22 17.27
CA MET A 143 -6.36 -3.93 17.45
C MET A 143 -6.85 -3.23 18.73
N TYR A 144 -5.91 -2.81 19.57
CA TYR A 144 -6.21 -2.12 20.83
C TYR A 144 -6.38 -0.60 20.65
N LEU A 145 -5.92 -0.06 19.52
CA LEU A 145 -6.00 1.36 19.19
C LEU A 145 -7.42 1.82 18.85
N ARG A 146 -7.79 2.98 19.39
CA ARG A 146 -9.10 3.62 19.17
C ARG A 146 -8.97 4.72 18.13
N PHE A 147 -9.29 4.39 16.89
CA PHE A 147 -9.49 5.39 15.84
C PHE A 147 -10.94 5.86 15.84
N LYS A 148 -11.14 7.17 15.71
CA LYS A 148 -12.47 7.69 15.37
C LYS A 148 -12.77 7.21 13.96
N THR A 149 -13.77 6.35 13.84
CA THR A 149 -14.20 5.75 12.58
C THR A 149 -15.68 6.02 12.37
N TRP A 150 -16.12 5.98 11.12
CA TRP A 150 -17.53 6.12 10.79
C TRP A 150 -18.32 4.90 11.19
N ASN A 151 -19.55 5.13 11.65
CA ASN A 151 -20.51 4.06 11.89
C ASN A 151 -21.27 3.69 10.61
N SER A 152 -21.96 2.54 10.59
CA SER A 152 -22.70 2.08 9.42
C SER A 152 -23.73 3.08 8.86
N ASN A 153 -24.36 3.89 9.70
CA ASN A 153 -25.36 4.87 9.23
C ASN A 153 -24.70 6.05 8.53
N GLU A 154 -23.58 6.55 9.07
CA GLU A 154 -22.78 7.61 8.43
C GLU A 154 -22.27 7.15 7.07
N LEU A 155 -21.76 5.91 6.98
CA LEU A 155 -21.32 5.31 5.72
C LEU A 155 -22.46 5.16 4.73
N ALA A 156 -23.65 4.74 5.17
CA ALA A 156 -24.80 4.58 4.30
C ALA A 156 -25.26 5.91 3.67
N ILE A 157 -25.14 7.01 4.41
CA ILE A 157 -25.42 8.36 3.89
C ILE A 157 -24.32 8.79 2.92
N LEU A 158 -23.05 8.62 3.30
CA LEU A 158 -21.93 9.04 2.47
C LEU A 158 -21.90 8.31 1.12
N PHE A 159 -22.21 7.01 1.12
CA PHE A 159 -22.17 6.13 -0.04
C PHE A 159 -23.55 5.84 -0.63
N GLU A 160 -24.53 6.72 -0.44
CA GLU A 160 -25.89 6.52 -0.96
C GLU A 160 -25.88 6.24 -2.48
N GLU A 161 -24.97 6.88 -3.22
CA GLU A 161 -24.80 6.71 -4.67
C GLU A 161 -24.28 5.32 -5.10
N LEU A 162 -23.76 4.52 -4.16
CA LEU A 162 -23.42 3.11 -4.41
C LEU A 162 -24.65 2.19 -4.37
N HIS A 163 -25.82 2.69 -3.99
CA HIS A 163 -27.04 1.89 -3.99
C HIS A 163 -27.35 1.34 -5.40
N PRO A 164 -27.85 0.10 -5.55
CA PRO A 164 -28.22 -0.50 -6.84
C PRO A 164 -29.31 0.23 -7.64
N LYS A 165 -29.82 1.37 -7.13
CA LYS A 165 -30.78 2.22 -7.85
C LYS A 165 -30.08 3.10 -8.87
N TYR A 166 -28.76 3.27 -8.74
CA TYR A 166 -27.93 4.03 -9.65
C TYR A 166 -27.19 3.10 -10.60
N PRO A 167 -26.87 3.57 -11.83
CA PRO A 167 -26.17 2.77 -12.81
C PRO A 167 -24.67 2.63 -12.51
N HIS A 168 -24.20 1.38 -12.44
CA HIS A 168 -22.84 0.96 -12.11
C HIS A 168 -22.22 0.11 -13.22
N LEU A 169 -21.08 0.58 -13.74
CA LEU A 169 -20.20 -0.24 -14.56
C LEU A 169 -19.60 -1.37 -13.72
N GLY A 170 -19.55 -2.57 -14.30
CA GLY A 170 -19.17 -3.83 -13.66
C GLY A 170 -20.30 -4.60 -12.99
N LEU A 171 -21.49 -4.00 -12.89
CA LEU A 171 -22.69 -4.64 -12.36
C LEU A 171 -23.78 -4.69 -13.43
N ASP A 172 -24.26 -3.53 -13.90
CA ASP A 172 -25.38 -3.49 -14.83
C ASP A 172 -25.02 -4.06 -16.20
N ASP A 173 -23.80 -3.84 -16.67
CA ASP A 173 -23.36 -4.41 -17.93
C ASP A 173 -23.23 -5.94 -17.90
N THR A 174 -23.23 -6.57 -16.72
CA THR A 174 -23.24 -8.03 -16.59
C THR A 174 -24.64 -8.64 -16.59
N VAL A 175 -25.65 -7.86 -16.17
CA VAL A 175 -27.04 -8.31 -16.02
C VAL A 175 -27.89 -7.98 -17.23
N LEU A 176 -27.55 -6.93 -17.98
CA LEU A 176 -28.30 -6.48 -19.16
C LEU A 176 -28.10 -7.39 -20.38
N ASP A 177 -29.18 -7.61 -21.13
CA ASP A 177 -29.17 -8.34 -22.40
C ASP A 177 -28.41 -7.57 -23.50
N GLY A 178 -27.88 -8.28 -24.51
CA GLY A 178 -26.93 -7.76 -25.51
C GLY A 178 -27.18 -6.34 -26.02
N ASN A 179 -28.35 -6.06 -26.59
CA ASN A 179 -28.67 -4.72 -27.11
C ASN A 179 -28.77 -3.65 -26.00
N GLN A 180 -29.26 -4.01 -24.81
CA GLN A 180 -29.37 -3.08 -23.69
C GLN A 180 -28.00 -2.77 -23.09
N ARG A 181 -27.15 -3.80 -22.99
CA ARG A 181 -25.75 -3.68 -22.57
C ARG A 181 -24.97 -2.77 -23.50
N GLU A 182 -25.06 -2.97 -24.81
CA GLU A 182 -24.36 -2.14 -25.80
C GLU A 182 -24.80 -0.68 -25.70
N ASN A 183 -26.12 -0.43 -25.67
CA ASN A 183 -26.66 0.92 -25.50
C ASN A 183 -26.17 1.59 -24.20
N PHE A 184 -26.12 0.84 -23.10
CA PHE A 184 -25.60 1.31 -21.82
C PHE A 184 -24.13 1.72 -21.93
N LEU A 185 -23.28 0.84 -22.46
CA LEU A 185 -21.85 1.08 -22.60
C LEU A 185 -21.56 2.24 -23.55
N THR A 186 -22.22 2.31 -24.71
CA THR A 186 -22.08 3.41 -25.68
C THR A 186 -22.53 4.74 -25.08
N SER A 187 -23.67 4.76 -24.38
CA SER A 187 -24.16 5.97 -23.71
C SER A 187 -23.20 6.45 -22.62
N ARG A 188 -22.64 5.51 -21.84
CA ARG A 188 -21.67 5.81 -20.78
C ARG A 188 -20.35 6.33 -21.34
N ALA A 189 -19.84 5.74 -22.42
CA ALA A 189 -18.64 6.20 -23.12
C ALA A 189 -18.82 7.61 -23.71
N ALA A 190 -19.96 7.87 -24.37
CA ALA A 190 -20.27 9.20 -24.90
C ALA A 190 -20.34 10.27 -23.80
N LEU A 191 -20.94 9.93 -22.64
CA LEU A 191 -20.98 10.82 -21.49
C LEU A 191 -19.57 11.09 -20.93
N ALA A 192 -18.73 10.06 -20.81
CA ALA A 192 -17.37 10.22 -20.31
C ALA A 192 -16.53 11.16 -21.20
N ASN A 193 -16.60 10.99 -22.53
CA ASN A 193 -15.91 11.86 -23.47
C ASN A 193 -16.35 13.32 -23.32
N LYS A 194 -17.66 13.56 -23.21
CA LYS A 194 -18.19 14.90 -22.97
C LYS A 194 -17.68 15.51 -21.66
N ILE A 195 -17.56 14.72 -20.60
CA ILE A 195 -17.04 15.21 -19.30
C ILE A 195 -15.57 15.62 -19.43
N VAL A 196 -14.76 14.81 -20.10
CA VAL A 196 -13.34 15.12 -20.36
C VAL A 196 -13.21 16.40 -21.18
N GLU A 197 -14.01 16.55 -22.25
CA GLU A 197 -14.02 17.76 -23.10
C GLU A 197 -14.47 19.02 -22.37
N THR A 198 -15.42 18.90 -21.44
CA THR A 198 -15.96 20.04 -20.67
C THR A 198 -15.12 20.38 -19.44
N SER A 199 -14.15 19.52 -19.07
CA SER A 199 -13.28 19.67 -17.89
C SER A 199 -14.04 20.02 -16.61
N SER A 200 -15.23 19.43 -16.42
CA SER A 200 -16.06 19.64 -15.23
C SER A 200 -15.64 18.67 -14.13
N TYR A 201 -14.86 19.16 -13.16
CA TYR A 201 -14.37 18.34 -12.03
C TYR A 201 -15.51 17.69 -11.24
N LYS A 202 -16.58 18.44 -10.98
CA LYS A 202 -17.75 17.94 -10.23
C LYS A 202 -18.42 16.77 -10.96
N ASP A 203 -18.58 16.89 -12.27
CA ASP A 203 -19.22 15.86 -13.08
C ASP A 203 -18.31 14.63 -13.24
N ALA A 204 -17.01 14.84 -13.43
CA ALA A 204 -16.00 13.77 -13.43
C ALA A 204 -16.01 12.98 -12.13
N LYS A 205 -16.03 13.68 -10.98
CA LYS A 205 -16.06 13.06 -9.66
C LYS A 205 -17.34 12.24 -9.44
N ALA A 206 -18.50 12.80 -9.79
CA ALA A 206 -19.78 12.09 -9.71
C ALA A 206 -19.83 10.88 -10.66
N PHE A 207 -19.30 11.02 -11.88
CA PHE A 207 -19.25 9.94 -12.87
C PHE A 207 -18.36 8.77 -12.42
N ALA A 208 -17.21 9.07 -11.82
CA ALA A 208 -16.26 8.08 -11.32
C ALA A 208 -16.85 7.14 -10.27
N LYS A 209 -17.78 7.63 -9.42
CA LYS A 209 -18.49 6.81 -8.42
C LYS A 209 -19.30 5.65 -9.02
N GLY A 210 -19.69 5.73 -10.29
CA GLY A 210 -20.37 4.65 -11.00
C GLY A 210 -19.44 3.75 -11.83
N GLY A 211 -18.13 4.01 -11.82
CA GLY A 211 -17.13 3.31 -12.63
C GLY A 211 -16.82 4.00 -13.96
N ILE A 212 -15.57 3.91 -14.40
CA ILE A 212 -15.03 4.62 -15.56
C ILE A 212 -14.76 3.60 -16.69
N PRO A 213 -15.18 3.86 -17.94
CA PRO A 213 -14.82 2.99 -19.06
C PRO A 213 -13.30 2.94 -19.30
N MET A 214 -12.80 1.81 -19.82
CA MET A 214 -11.36 1.59 -19.99
C MET A 214 -10.68 2.67 -20.83
N ASP A 215 -11.26 3.01 -21.98
CA ASP A 215 -10.66 3.87 -23.00
C ASP A 215 -10.40 5.32 -22.51
N VAL A 216 -11.15 5.76 -21.50
CA VAL A 216 -11.11 7.14 -20.97
C VAL A 216 -10.53 7.20 -19.56
N ARG A 217 -10.17 6.03 -18.98
CA ARG A 217 -9.72 5.94 -17.58
C ARG A 217 -8.47 6.78 -17.33
N TYR A 218 -7.50 6.71 -18.24
CA TYR A 218 -6.28 7.53 -18.16
C TYR A 218 -6.60 9.02 -18.03
N SER A 219 -7.35 9.55 -19.00
CA SER A 219 -7.73 10.97 -19.04
C SER A 219 -8.51 11.37 -17.78
N MET A 220 -9.42 10.51 -17.30
CA MET A 220 -10.21 10.77 -16.11
C MET A 220 -9.35 10.79 -14.83
N TYR A 221 -8.42 9.84 -14.67
CA TYR A 221 -7.52 9.78 -13.51
C TYR A 221 -6.55 10.96 -13.51
N SER A 222 -5.96 11.26 -14.68
CA SER A 222 -5.09 12.43 -14.86
C SER A 222 -5.82 13.71 -14.47
N PHE A 223 -7.05 13.89 -14.97
CA PHE A 223 -7.87 15.06 -14.67
C PHE A 223 -8.25 15.16 -13.19
N LEU A 224 -8.69 14.06 -12.57
CA LEU A 224 -9.17 14.04 -11.18
C LEU A 224 -8.05 14.12 -10.14
N LEU A 225 -6.83 13.69 -10.46
CA LEU A 225 -5.73 13.57 -9.49
C LEU A 225 -4.57 14.52 -9.77
N VAL A 226 -4.22 14.74 -11.04
CA VAL A 226 -2.97 15.40 -11.44
C VAL A 226 -3.21 16.84 -11.89
N GLU A 227 -4.17 17.08 -12.77
CA GLU A 227 -4.41 18.40 -13.38
C GLU A 227 -4.88 19.45 -12.37
N GLU A 228 -5.53 19.05 -11.28
CA GLU A 228 -5.93 19.96 -10.21
C GLU A 228 -4.69 20.61 -9.54
N GLU A 229 -3.56 19.91 -9.48
CA GLU A 229 -2.36 20.37 -8.77
C GLU A 229 -1.24 20.85 -9.72
N TYR A 230 -1.19 20.36 -10.96
CA TYR A 230 -0.10 20.62 -11.90
C TYR A 230 -0.57 20.84 -13.35
N PRO A 231 -0.27 22.00 -13.98
CA PRO A 231 -0.34 22.13 -15.43
C PRO A 231 0.61 21.15 -16.12
N GLU A 232 0.26 20.66 -17.31
CA GLU A 232 1.01 19.63 -18.07
C GLU A 232 2.52 19.92 -18.18
N GLN A 233 2.89 21.17 -18.46
CA GLN A 233 4.30 21.58 -18.56
C GLN A 233 5.09 21.33 -17.27
N ARG A 234 4.47 21.59 -16.11
CA ARG A 234 5.10 21.36 -14.81
C ARG A 234 5.21 19.87 -14.52
N ALA A 235 4.19 19.09 -14.86
CA ALA A 235 4.22 17.63 -14.77
C ALA A 235 5.40 17.03 -15.56
N THR A 236 5.62 17.48 -16.81
CA THR A 236 6.77 17.06 -17.62
C THR A 236 8.11 17.48 -17.02
N MET A 237 8.22 18.69 -16.46
CA MET A 237 9.45 19.15 -15.81
C MET A 237 9.80 18.30 -14.58
N ILE A 238 8.80 17.95 -13.77
CA ILE A 238 8.99 17.09 -12.60
C ILE A 238 9.52 15.73 -13.03
N THR A 239 8.85 15.04 -13.97
CA THR A 239 9.29 13.69 -14.37
C THR A 239 10.64 13.70 -15.06
N ALA A 240 10.95 14.73 -15.85
CA ALA A 240 12.27 14.91 -16.46
C ALA A 240 13.38 15.05 -15.41
N HIS A 241 13.16 15.86 -14.38
CA HIS A 241 14.12 16.03 -13.29
C HIS A 241 14.36 14.73 -12.52
N LEU A 242 13.28 14.00 -12.17
CA LEU A 242 13.37 12.73 -11.47
C LEU A 242 14.11 11.67 -12.31
N ARG A 243 13.85 11.62 -13.63
CA ARG A 243 14.60 10.73 -14.55
C ARG A 243 16.08 11.05 -14.56
N GLU A 244 16.46 12.32 -14.63
CA GLU A 244 17.86 12.73 -14.57
C GLU A 244 18.50 12.26 -13.26
N SER A 245 17.80 12.38 -12.14
CA SER A 245 18.26 11.87 -10.84
C SER A 245 18.45 10.35 -10.83
N VAL A 246 17.51 9.58 -11.39
CA VAL A 246 17.63 8.12 -11.55
C VAL A 246 18.83 7.74 -12.40
N LEU A 247 19.11 8.46 -13.48
CA LEU A 247 20.27 8.20 -14.36
C LEU A 247 21.60 8.56 -13.69
N LYS A 248 21.60 9.58 -12.83
CA LYS A 248 22.81 10.12 -12.21
C LYS A 248 23.25 9.35 -10.97
N TYR A 249 22.29 8.80 -10.22
CA TYR A 249 22.54 8.22 -8.90
C TYR A 249 21.89 6.84 -8.74
N ILE A 250 22.70 5.88 -8.30
CA ILE A 250 22.26 4.53 -7.92
C ILE A 250 22.08 4.49 -6.40
N TYR A 251 20.89 4.11 -5.94
CA TYR A 251 20.54 4.00 -4.53
C TYR A 251 20.28 2.53 -4.15
N LEU A 252 20.42 2.18 -2.86
CA LEU A 252 20.08 0.83 -2.37
C LEU A 252 18.60 0.53 -2.60
N THR A 253 17.74 1.54 -2.49
CA THR A 253 16.31 1.39 -2.80
C THR A 253 16.06 0.91 -4.22
N ASP A 254 16.98 1.12 -5.16
CA ASP A 254 16.84 0.65 -6.54
C ASP A 254 16.94 -0.87 -6.63
N LEU A 255 17.79 -1.48 -5.79
CA LEU A 255 17.90 -2.92 -5.66
C LEU A 255 16.61 -3.49 -5.05
N ILE A 256 16.12 -2.88 -3.97
CA ILE A 256 14.89 -3.32 -3.30
C ILE A 256 13.69 -3.21 -4.24
N ILE A 257 13.57 -2.09 -4.97
CA ILE A 257 12.55 -1.92 -6.00
C ILE A 257 12.70 -2.98 -7.09
N SER A 258 13.92 -3.25 -7.55
CA SER A 258 14.15 -4.30 -8.57
C SER A 258 13.66 -5.67 -8.09
N ILE A 259 13.96 -6.04 -6.84
CA ILE A 259 13.49 -7.29 -6.22
C ILE A 259 11.96 -7.30 -6.09
N ASP A 260 11.37 -6.20 -5.63
CA ASP A 260 9.93 -6.08 -5.44
C ASP A 260 9.16 -6.19 -6.76
N THR A 261 9.69 -5.62 -7.85
CA THR A 261 9.07 -5.71 -9.17
C THR A 261 9.05 -7.12 -9.73
N GLU A 262 9.92 -8.02 -9.24
CA GLU A 262 9.92 -9.42 -9.65
C GLU A 262 8.66 -10.18 -9.25
N ILE A 263 7.87 -9.67 -8.30
CA ILE A 263 6.57 -10.23 -7.95
C ILE A 263 5.74 -10.42 -9.23
N CYS A 264 5.76 -9.44 -10.12
CA CYS A 264 4.92 -9.42 -11.32
C CYS A 264 5.33 -10.44 -12.39
N LYS A 265 6.58 -10.93 -12.36
CA LYS A 265 7.14 -11.83 -13.41
C LYS A 265 6.35 -13.12 -13.57
N ASN A 266 5.75 -13.59 -12.48
CA ASN A 266 5.06 -14.89 -12.42
C ASN A 266 3.54 -14.76 -12.38
N ASP A 267 3.02 -13.63 -12.88
CA ASP A 267 1.60 -13.39 -12.99
C ASP A 267 1.17 -13.14 -14.43
N ASP A 268 0.20 -13.95 -14.87
CA ASP A 268 -0.33 -13.96 -16.23
C ASP A 268 -0.86 -12.59 -16.68
N ASN A 269 -1.33 -11.77 -15.73
CA ASN A 269 -1.95 -10.47 -16.00
C ASN A 269 -0.94 -9.32 -15.98
N PHE A 270 0.26 -9.52 -15.41
CA PHE A 270 1.14 -8.41 -15.06
C PHE A 270 2.59 -8.54 -15.50
N PHE A 271 3.03 -9.72 -15.94
CA PHE A 271 4.43 -9.99 -16.32
C PHE A 271 4.99 -9.02 -17.37
N ILE A 272 4.16 -8.49 -18.27
CA ILE A 272 4.57 -7.56 -19.33
C ILE A 272 4.92 -6.16 -18.81
N PHE A 273 4.58 -5.83 -17.57
CA PHE A 273 4.66 -4.46 -17.05
C PHE A 273 5.87 -4.21 -16.14
N GLU A 274 6.76 -5.20 -15.94
CA GLU A 274 7.91 -5.09 -15.04
C GLU A 274 8.70 -3.78 -15.23
N ASP A 275 9.08 -3.44 -16.46
CA ASP A 275 9.86 -2.25 -16.77
C ASP A 275 9.11 -0.94 -16.45
N ILE A 276 7.79 -0.93 -16.68
CA ILE A 276 6.95 0.23 -16.40
C ILE A 276 6.83 0.44 -14.90
N ILE A 277 6.56 -0.64 -14.15
CA ILE A 277 6.44 -0.61 -12.69
C ILE A 277 7.76 -0.17 -12.06
N LYS A 278 8.87 -0.76 -12.50
CA LYS A 278 10.20 -0.37 -12.05
C LYS A 278 10.46 1.10 -12.33
N GLY A 279 10.12 1.59 -13.52
CA GLY A 279 10.21 3.01 -13.85
C GLY A 279 9.41 3.90 -12.89
N ILE A 280 8.15 3.55 -12.61
CA ILE A 280 7.27 4.28 -11.68
C ILE A 280 7.91 4.36 -10.28
N LEU A 281 8.34 3.22 -9.73
CA LEU A 281 8.87 3.14 -8.37
C LEU A 281 10.24 3.82 -8.23
N MET A 282 11.07 3.77 -9.28
CA MET A 282 12.33 4.51 -9.31
C MET A 282 12.09 6.01 -9.25
N LEU A 283 11.15 6.55 -10.04
CA LEU A 283 10.75 7.96 -9.94
C LEU A 283 10.20 8.30 -8.55
N TRP A 284 9.34 7.44 -8.00
CA TRP A 284 8.79 7.59 -6.66
C TRP A 284 9.87 7.73 -5.59
N SER A 285 10.88 6.86 -5.61
CA SER A 285 11.94 6.90 -4.60
C SER A 285 12.73 8.21 -4.60
N ARG A 286 12.79 8.92 -5.74
CA ARG A 286 13.54 10.16 -5.93
C ARG A 286 12.75 11.43 -5.66
N ASP A 287 11.42 11.36 -5.57
CA ASP A 287 10.57 12.56 -5.47
C ASP A 287 10.48 13.05 -4.03
N ASP A 288 11.18 14.16 -3.74
CA ASP A 288 11.19 14.84 -2.45
C ASP A 288 9.88 15.57 -2.14
N TRP A 289 8.93 15.63 -3.08
CA TRP A 289 7.59 16.15 -2.88
C TRP A 289 6.87 15.55 -1.67
N PHE A 290 7.12 14.27 -1.36
CA PHE A 290 6.54 13.62 -0.20
C PHE A 290 6.97 14.28 1.12
N LEU A 291 8.19 14.84 1.20
CA LEU A 291 8.68 15.52 2.40
C LEU A 291 7.89 16.79 2.73
N GLU A 292 7.41 17.49 1.70
CA GLU A 292 6.63 18.72 1.87
C GLU A 292 5.17 18.44 2.22
N LYS A 293 4.66 17.30 1.75
CA LYS A 293 3.22 17.03 1.69
C LYS A 293 2.78 16.03 2.74
N MET A 294 3.59 15.03 3.02
CA MET A 294 3.35 14.10 4.11
C MET A 294 3.82 14.73 5.41
N ASP A 295 3.14 14.39 6.49
CA ASP A 295 3.61 14.82 7.80
C ASP A 295 4.94 14.11 8.11
N ASN A 296 5.84 14.76 8.83
CA ASN A 296 7.17 14.21 9.14
C ASN A 296 7.13 12.81 9.79
N ASP A 297 6.00 12.50 10.41
CA ASP A 297 5.73 11.25 11.11
C ASP A 297 5.28 10.11 10.18
N GLU A 298 4.97 10.40 8.91
CA GLU A 298 4.65 9.42 7.85
C GLU A 298 5.91 9.06 7.03
N LEU A 299 6.99 9.82 7.22
CA LEU A 299 8.26 9.64 6.53
C LEU A 299 9.08 8.56 7.24
N VAL A 300 9.31 7.45 6.54
CA VAL A 300 9.99 6.25 7.05
C VAL A 300 11.50 6.24 6.70
N GLY A 301 11.97 7.29 6.04
CA GLY A 301 13.34 7.41 5.54
C GLY A 301 14.37 7.62 6.65
N GLY A 302 15.59 7.15 6.40
CA GLY A 302 16.74 7.54 7.21
C GLY A 302 17.19 8.97 6.90
N ILE A 303 17.90 9.60 7.83
CA ILE A 303 18.61 10.87 7.56
C ILE A 303 20.09 10.53 7.39
N PHE A 304 20.64 10.83 6.21
CA PHE A 304 22.06 10.68 5.91
C PHE A 304 22.77 12.00 6.16
N PHE A 305 23.89 11.94 6.89
CA PHE A 305 24.76 13.09 7.03
C PHE A 305 25.74 13.14 5.86
N ASN A 306 25.60 14.15 5.00
CA ASN A 306 26.57 14.40 3.96
C ASN A 306 27.83 15.00 4.58
N GLN A 307 28.87 14.18 4.74
CA GLN A 307 30.15 14.60 5.34
C GLN A 307 30.85 15.73 4.55
N SER A 308 30.53 15.92 3.27
CA SER A 308 31.15 16.95 2.42
C SER A 308 30.45 18.31 2.54
N THR A 309 29.14 18.33 2.75
CA THR A 309 28.36 19.57 2.88
C THR A 309 27.94 19.88 4.32
N GLY A 310 28.12 18.93 5.24
CA GLY A 310 27.66 19.02 6.62
C GLY A 310 26.14 19.00 6.79
N GLN A 311 25.40 18.60 5.74
CA GLN A 311 23.95 18.67 5.69
C GLN A 311 23.32 17.30 5.91
N GLU A 312 22.26 17.27 6.70
CA GLU A 312 21.34 16.14 6.82
C GLU A 312 20.43 16.06 5.59
N ILE A 313 20.43 14.92 4.91
CA ILE A 313 19.66 14.67 3.69
C ILE A 313 18.77 13.43 3.92
N PRO A 314 17.46 13.52 3.66
CA PRO A 314 16.57 12.37 3.77
C PRO A 314 16.92 11.29 2.73
N TYR A 315 16.72 10.03 3.13
CA TYR A 315 17.00 8.86 2.32
C TYR A 315 15.91 7.79 2.44
N PRO A 316 15.38 7.30 1.31
CA PRO A 316 15.63 7.80 -0.05
C PRO A 316 15.17 9.26 -0.18
N PRO A 317 15.43 9.97 -1.30
CA PRO A 317 15.02 11.37 -1.42
C PRO A 317 13.53 11.64 -1.13
N SER A 318 12.66 10.67 -1.41
CA SER A 318 11.25 10.71 -1.00
C SER A 318 10.97 10.66 0.50
N GLY A 319 11.97 10.30 1.31
CA GLY A 319 11.83 10.12 2.75
C GLY A 319 11.01 8.90 3.14
N ILE A 320 10.80 7.93 2.25
CA ILE A 320 9.98 6.74 2.53
C ILE A 320 10.72 5.49 2.06
N LEU A 321 10.92 4.54 2.98
CA LEU A 321 11.53 3.26 2.62
C LEU A 321 10.54 2.36 1.89
N PRO A 322 10.95 1.70 0.79
CA PRO A 322 10.09 0.73 0.11
C PRO A 322 9.76 -0.44 1.02
N VAL A 323 8.47 -0.72 1.14
CA VAL A 323 7.95 -1.95 1.77
C VAL A 323 7.75 -3.00 0.68
N PHE A 324 7.99 -4.26 1.01
CA PHE A 324 7.67 -5.37 0.10
C PHE A 324 6.18 -5.36 -0.27
N GLY A 325 5.88 -5.40 -1.57
CA GLY A 325 4.54 -5.30 -2.14
C GLY A 325 4.19 -3.90 -2.65
N LEU A 326 5.08 -2.91 -2.54
CA LEU A 326 4.86 -1.55 -3.07
C LEU A 326 4.49 -1.54 -4.57
N SER A 327 5.05 -2.47 -5.34
CA SER A 327 4.71 -2.69 -6.76
C SER A 327 3.22 -2.91 -7.01
N CYS A 328 2.48 -3.44 -6.04
CA CYS A 328 1.04 -3.66 -6.15
C CYS A 328 0.25 -2.39 -6.43
N TYR A 329 0.64 -1.25 -5.86
CA TYR A 329 -0.07 0.01 -6.12
C TYR A 329 0.16 0.56 -7.54
N ALA A 330 1.24 0.16 -8.21
CA ALA A 330 1.53 0.58 -9.58
C ALA A 330 0.91 -0.35 -10.63
N LEU A 331 0.60 -1.60 -10.25
CA LEU A 331 0.19 -2.65 -11.17
C LEU A 331 -1.07 -2.32 -11.99
N PRO A 332 -2.21 -1.93 -11.38
CA PRO A 332 -3.42 -1.63 -12.15
C PRO A 332 -3.25 -0.41 -13.08
N LEU A 333 -2.34 0.51 -12.75
CA LEU A 333 -2.11 1.71 -13.56
C LEU A 333 -1.50 1.38 -14.92
N CYS A 334 -0.76 0.28 -15.02
CA CYS A 334 -0.09 -0.14 -16.25
C CYS A 334 -1.07 -0.56 -17.36
N TYR A 335 -2.33 -0.85 -17.03
CA TYR A 335 -3.35 -1.22 -18.01
C TYR A 335 -3.79 -0.05 -18.90
N PHE A 336 -3.66 1.18 -18.43
CA PHE A 336 -4.08 2.39 -19.17
C PHE A 336 -3.01 3.47 -19.23
N ASN A 337 -1.83 3.24 -18.64
CA ASN A 337 -0.65 4.11 -18.80
C ASN A 337 0.43 3.35 -19.55
N LEU A 338 0.88 3.91 -20.67
CA LEU A 338 1.90 3.29 -21.51
C LEU A 338 3.33 3.75 -21.18
N THR A 339 3.49 4.74 -20.30
CA THR A 339 4.80 5.26 -19.90
C THR A 339 4.91 5.39 -18.38
N PRO A 340 6.10 5.17 -17.81
CA PRO A 340 6.29 5.31 -16.36
C PRO A 340 6.02 6.73 -15.87
N ASP A 341 6.23 7.76 -16.68
CA ASP A 341 6.01 9.16 -16.27
C ASP A 341 4.53 9.48 -16.05
N SER A 342 3.70 9.08 -17.01
CA SER A 342 2.26 9.33 -16.94
C SER A 342 1.64 8.54 -15.79
N ALA A 343 2.04 7.28 -15.64
CA ALA A 343 1.63 6.45 -14.52
C ALA A 343 2.12 6.98 -13.17
N TYR A 344 3.35 7.51 -13.12
CA TYR A 344 3.97 7.95 -11.88
C TYR A 344 3.21 9.11 -11.22
N LEU A 345 2.76 10.10 -11.99
CA LEU A 345 2.03 11.23 -11.41
C LEU A 345 0.69 10.81 -10.81
N ILE A 346 0.01 9.83 -11.41
CA ILE A 346 -1.19 9.22 -10.86
C ILE A 346 -0.85 8.41 -9.61
N PHE A 347 0.19 7.57 -9.68
CA PHE A 347 0.68 6.75 -8.57
C PHE A 347 1.00 7.62 -7.35
N ARG A 348 1.74 8.72 -7.55
CA ARG A 348 2.12 9.66 -6.50
C ARG A 348 0.92 10.16 -5.70
N GLN A 349 -0.16 10.50 -6.39
CA GLN A 349 -1.39 11.00 -5.76
C GLN A 349 -2.18 9.90 -5.05
N LEU A 350 -2.16 8.68 -5.57
CA LEU A 350 -2.82 7.53 -4.93
C LEU A 350 -2.07 7.10 -3.67
N TYR A 351 -0.74 7.00 -3.75
CA TYR A 351 0.11 6.59 -2.63
C TYR A 351 0.00 7.54 -1.43
N ARG A 352 -0.14 8.86 -1.68
CA ARG A 352 -0.37 9.85 -0.61
C ARG A 352 -1.60 9.55 0.26
N ARG A 353 -2.62 8.88 -0.29
CA ARG A 353 -3.93 8.76 0.35
C ARG A 353 -4.02 7.52 1.26
N SER A 354 -3.02 6.66 1.31
CA SER A 354 -3.10 5.39 2.03
C SER A 354 -2.72 5.51 3.51
N SER A 355 -3.70 5.75 4.40
CA SER A 355 -3.51 5.56 5.85
C SER A 355 -4.14 4.23 6.28
N ILE A 356 -3.31 3.28 6.72
CA ILE A 356 -3.74 1.90 6.98
C ILE A 356 -4.45 1.72 8.33
N GLY A 357 -4.00 2.41 9.38
CA GLY A 357 -4.50 2.23 10.76
C GLY A 357 -6.01 2.48 10.91
N PRO A 358 -6.54 3.65 10.50
CA PRO A 358 -7.98 3.94 10.56
C PRO A 358 -8.82 2.96 9.74
N LEU A 359 -8.31 2.50 8.59
CA LEU A 359 -9.00 1.52 7.74
C LEU A 359 -9.09 0.15 8.41
N CYS A 360 -8.04 -0.30 9.08
CA CYS A 360 -8.04 -1.52 9.88
C CYS A 360 -9.07 -1.45 11.02
N ALA A 361 -9.12 -0.33 11.74
CA ALA A 361 -10.13 -0.10 12.79
C ALA A 361 -11.55 -0.14 12.23
N LEU A 362 -11.77 0.56 11.12
CA LEU A 362 -13.08 0.63 10.48
C LEU A 362 -13.56 -0.76 10.07
N PHE A 363 -12.68 -1.57 9.47
CA PHE A 363 -13.00 -2.95 9.10
C PHE A 363 -13.47 -3.78 10.31
N GLU A 364 -12.71 -3.76 11.42
CA GLU A 364 -13.10 -4.50 12.62
C GLU A 364 -14.44 -4.04 13.19
N ASN A 365 -14.66 -2.72 13.24
CA ASN A 365 -15.90 -2.14 13.74
C ASN A 365 -17.10 -2.55 12.87
N LEU A 366 -16.96 -2.50 11.55
CA LEU A 366 -18.02 -2.92 10.63
C LEU A 366 -18.35 -4.40 10.75
N LEU A 367 -17.33 -5.26 10.83
CA LEU A 367 -17.56 -6.71 10.95
C LEU A 367 -18.24 -7.05 12.28
N LYS A 368 -17.86 -6.41 13.40
CA LYS A 368 -18.51 -6.59 14.71
C LYS A 368 -19.94 -6.06 14.71
N GLU A 369 -20.18 -4.88 14.13
CA GLU A 369 -21.50 -4.28 14.04
C GLU A 369 -22.47 -5.16 13.23
N ARG A 370 -22.00 -5.74 12.13
CA ARG A 370 -22.82 -6.56 11.23
C ARG A 370 -22.95 -8.01 11.66
N ASP A 371 -21.92 -8.58 12.27
CA ASP A 371 -21.89 -10.00 12.63
C ASP A 371 -20.90 -10.33 13.76
N ALA A 372 -21.20 -9.86 14.97
CA ALA A 372 -20.42 -10.18 16.17
C ALA A 372 -20.21 -11.69 16.41
N PRO A 373 -21.20 -12.59 16.17
CA PRO A 373 -20.97 -14.04 16.30
C PRO A 373 -19.88 -14.58 15.37
N LEU A 374 -19.87 -14.15 14.11
CA LEU A 374 -18.82 -14.54 13.16
C LEU A 374 -17.45 -14.04 13.62
N PHE A 375 -17.37 -12.75 13.99
CA PHE A 375 -16.13 -12.17 14.50
C PHE A 375 -15.60 -12.95 15.71
N TYR A 376 -16.48 -13.24 16.68
CA TYR A 376 -16.14 -13.99 17.88
C TYR A 376 -15.65 -15.41 17.55
N HIS A 377 -16.32 -16.11 16.63
CA HIS A 377 -15.94 -17.46 16.21
C HIS A 377 -14.52 -17.49 15.61
N LEU A 378 -14.23 -16.57 14.68
CA LEU A 378 -12.90 -16.46 14.06
C LEU A 378 -11.83 -16.13 15.11
N MET A 379 -12.09 -15.15 15.97
CA MET A 379 -11.13 -14.66 16.96
C MET A 379 -10.85 -15.65 18.10
N HIS A 380 -11.87 -16.36 18.61
CA HIS A 380 -11.74 -17.16 19.84
C HIS A 380 -11.80 -18.67 19.61
N THR A 381 -12.62 -19.14 18.66
CA THR A 381 -12.70 -20.58 18.34
C THR A 381 -11.52 -20.96 17.45
N ILE A 382 -11.33 -20.22 16.36
CA ILE A 382 -10.30 -20.53 15.35
C ILE A 382 -8.95 -19.89 15.71
N LYS A 383 -8.96 -18.80 16.50
CA LYS A 383 -7.78 -18.03 16.91
C LYS A 383 -7.09 -17.28 15.77
N ILE A 384 -7.89 -16.84 14.80
CA ILE A 384 -7.43 -16.00 13.70
C ILE A 384 -8.15 -14.67 13.77
N PRO A 385 -7.44 -13.58 14.05
CA PRO A 385 -7.98 -12.25 13.89
C PRO A 385 -8.49 -12.06 12.46
N PRO A 386 -9.77 -11.68 12.25
CA PRO A 386 -10.27 -11.39 10.90
C PRO A 386 -9.43 -10.32 10.20
N LEU A 387 -8.88 -9.37 10.97
CA LEU A 387 -8.00 -8.34 10.47
C LEU A 387 -6.72 -8.91 9.87
N LYS A 388 -6.15 -10.01 10.39
CA LYS A 388 -4.93 -10.62 9.84
C LYS A 388 -5.09 -11.00 8.36
N ILE A 389 -6.29 -11.43 7.98
CA ILE A 389 -6.62 -11.79 6.60
C ILE A 389 -6.90 -10.52 5.79
N ALA A 390 -7.81 -9.67 6.27
CA ALA A 390 -8.21 -8.45 5.58
C ALA A 390 -7.06 -7.44 5.42
N PHE A 391 -6.05 -7.51 6.28
CA PHE A 391 -4.93 -6.57 6.31
C PHE A 391 -4.23 -6.50 4.96
N LYS A 392 -3.95 -7.64 4.33
CA LYS A 392 -3.29 -7.67 3.01
C LYS A 392 -4.19 -7.10 1.91
N TRP A 393 -5.50 -7.29 2.03
CA TRP A 393 -6.46 -6.76 1.06
C TRP A 393 -6.51 -5.23 1.13
N ILE A 394 -6.53 -4.69 2.35
CA ILE A 394 -6.53 -3.24 2.57
C ILE A 394 -5.17 -2.64 2.22
N LEU A 395 -4.07 -3.27 2.67
CA LEU A 395 -2.71 -2.83 2.37
C LEU A 395 -2.51 -2.77 0.86
N TRP A 396 -2.70 -3.87 0.13
CA TRP A 396 -2.46 -3.91 -1.32
C TRP A 396 -3.64 -3.43 -2.16
N ALA A 397 -4.62 -2.74 -1.56
CA ALA A 397 -5.78 -2.18 -2.25
C ALA A 397 -6.48 -3.18 -3.19
N PHE A 398 -6.60 -4.44 -2.73
CA PHE A 398 -7.20 -5.61 -3.41
C PHE A 398 -6.45 -6.17 -4.63
N VAL A 399 -5.25 -5.69 -4.93
CA VAL A 399 -4.41 -6.28 -5.97
C VAL A 399 -4.01 -7.70 -5.57
N GLY A 400 -4.11 -8.64 -6.51
CA GLY A 400 -3.90 -10.07 -6.25
C GLY A 400 -5.07 -10.78 -5.55
N VAL A 401 -6.09 -10.04 -5.10
CA VAL A 401 -7.29 -10.58 -4.43
C VAL A 401 -8.49 -10.57 -5.37
N LEU A 402 -8.68 -9.45 -6.08
CA LEU A 402 -9.74 -9.28 -7.07
C LEU A 402 -9.17 -9.32 -8.48
N GLU A 403 -10.03 -9.63 -9.45
CA GLU A 403 -9.69 -9.50 -10.87
C GLU A 403 -9.30 -8.04 -11.19
N VAL A 404 -8.38 -7.83 -12.14
CA VAL A 404 -7.87 -6.49 -12.47
C VAL A 404 -9.00 -5.50 -12.78
N THR A 405 -10.01 -5.95 -13.53
CA THR A 405 -11.18 -5.12 -13.85
C THR A 405 -11.96 -4.70 -12.60
N GLN A 406 -12.07 -5.57 -11.60
CA GLN A 406 -12.74 -5.28 -10.33
C GLN A 406 -11.90 -4.33 -9.47
N VAL A 407 -10.57 -4.50 -9.44
CA VAL A 407 -9.66 -3.56 -8.76
C VAL A 407 -9.82 -2.16 -9.35
N LEU A 408 -9.78 -2.03 -10.68
CA LEU A 408 -9.95 -0.74 -11.36
C LEU A 408 -11.31 -0.11 -11.05
N LEU A 409 -12.38 -0.89 -11.04
CA LEU A 409 -13.72 -0.40 -10.68
C LEU A 409 -13.84 0.03 -9.21
N LEU A 410 -13.15 -0.65 -8.29
CA LEU A 410 -13.05 -0.22 -6.90
C LEU A 410 -12.28 1.11 -6.81
N TRP A 411 -11.15 1.21 -7.51
CA TRP A 411 -10.33 2.42 -7.51
C TRP A 411 -11.05 3.62 -8.16
N ASP A 412 -11.82 3.41 -9.22
CA ASP A 412 -12.69 4.43 -9.83
C ASP A 412 -13.59 5.07 -8.75
N ARG A 413 -14.15 4.24 -7.86
CA ARG A 413 -15.03 4.68 -6.75
C ARG A 413 -14.24 5.36 -5.64
N VAL A 414 -13.10 4.81 -5.24
CA VAL A 414 -12.19 5.44 -4.26
C VAL A 414 -11.83 6.85 -4.71
N ILE A 415 -11.46 7.03 -5.98
CA ILE A 415 -11.14 8.34 -6.55
C ILE A 415 -12.38 9.22 -6.64
N GLY A 416 -13.53 8.67 -7.06
CA GLY A 416 -14.79 9.41 -7.15
C GLY A 416 -15.32 9.94 -5.82
N TYR A 417 -15.03 9.30 -4.69
CA TYR A 417 -15.31 9.87 -3.37
C TYR A 417 -14.14 10.75 -2.87
N GLY A 418 -12.91 10.41 -3.24
CA GLY A 418 -11.72 11.19 -2.94
C GLY A 418 -11.46 11.29 -1.44
N GLU A 419 -11.02 12.45 -0.95
CA GLU A 419 -10.73 12.66 0.48
C GLU A 419 -11.98 12.70 1.37
N ALA A 420 -13.17 12.77 0.77
CA ALA A 420 -14.44 12.74 1.51
C ALA A 420 -14.82 11.34 2.01
N GLY A 421 -13.91 10.35 1.88
CA GLY A 421 -14.12 9.00 2.39
C GLY A 421 -13.85 7.88 1.40
N GLY A 422 -13.15 8.11 0.30
CA GLY A 422 -12.94 7.08 -0.71
C GLY A 422 -12.20 5.85 -0.18
N ASN A 423 -11.23 6.04 0.69
CA ASN A 423 -10.37 4.96 1.20
C ASN A 423 -11.14 3.96 2.08
N GLU A 424 -12.18 4.41 2.76
CA GLU A 424 -13.05 3.61 3.62
C GLU A 424 -13.74 2.50 2.83
N LEU A 425 -13.84 2.64 1.50
CA LEU A 425 -14.30 1.57 0.62
C LEU A 425 -13.43 0.31 0.69
N PHE A 426 -12.12 0.43 1.01
CA PHE A 426 -11.28 -0.75 1.19
C PHE A 426 -11.74 -1.57 2.40
N SER A 427 -12.01 -0.92 3.54
CA SER A 427 -12.52 -1.56 4.75
C SER A 427 -13.93 -2.13 4.56
N ILE A 428 -14.80 -1.38 3.88
CA ILE A 428 -16.17 -1.81 3.56
C ILE A 428 -16.16 -3.04 2.65
N THR A 429 -15.32 -3.03 1.62
CA THR A 429 -15.19 -4.15 0.67
C THR A 429 -14.66 -5.39 1.41
N SER A 430 -13.67 -5.23 2.28
CA SER A 430 -13.16 -6.32 3.12
C SER A 430 -14.28 -6.91 3.99
N ALA A 431 -15.03 -6.08 4.72
CA ALA A 431 -16.14 -6.54 5.54
C ALA A 431 -17.24 -7.22 4.72
N ALA A 432 -17.55 -6.69 3.53
CA ALA A 432 -18.53 -7.28 2.62
C ALA A 432 -18.13 -8.68 2.14
N ILE A 433 -16.84 -8.91 1.84
CA ILE A 433 -16.33 -10.24 1.46
C ILE A 433 -16.49 -11.25 2.62
N PHE A 434 -16.18 -10.85 3.85
CA PHE A 434 -16.41 -11.69 5.04
C PHE A 434 -17.88 -12.05 5.21
N LEU A 435 -18.77 -11.06 5.06
CA LEU A 435 -20.22 -11.27 5.19
C LEU A 435 -20.78 -12.12 4.04
N TYR A 436 -20.23 -11.98 2.84
CA TYR A 436 -20.57 -12.83 1.69
C TYR A 436 -20.19 -14.29 1.94
N LYS A 437 -18.97 -14.55 2.46
CA LYS A 437 -18.48 -15.88 2.83
C LYS A 437 -18.96 -16.36 4.22
N LYS A 438 -19.85 -15.62 4.90
CA LYS A 438 -20.27 -15.89 6.30
C LYS A 438 -20.62 -17.35 6.55
N LYS A 439 -21.40 -17.98 5.66
CA LYS A 439 -21.87 -19.37 5.85
C LYS A 439 -20.71 -20.36 5.93
N GLU A 440 -19.71 -20.20 5.06
CA GLU A 440 -18.52 -21.04 5.02
C GLU A 440 -17.65 -20.77 6.25
N LEU A 441 -17.39 -19.48 6.53
CA LEU A 441 -16.58 -19.06 7.67
C LEU A 441 -17.18 -19.44 9.03
N SER A 442 -18.50 -19.49 9.14
CA SER A 442 -19.19 -19.94 10.38
C SER A 442 -19.07 -21.45 10.60
N LEU A 443 -18.80 -22.22 9.54
CA LEU A 443 -18.63 -23.67 9.60
C LEU A 443 -17.16 -24.08 9.75
N ALA A 444 -16.23 -23.17 9.48
CA ALA A 444 -14.80 -23.36 9.61
C ALA A 444 -14.42 -23.83 11.03
N ARG A 445 -13.55 -24.83 11.11
CA ARG A 445 -13.11 -25.44 12.37
C ARG A 445 -11.65 -25.19 12.68
N ASP A 446 -10.85 -24.95 11.66
CA ASP A 446 -9.43 -24.70 11.76
C ASP A 446 -8.98 -23.55 10.84
N GLU A 447 -7.71 -23.20 10.91
CA GLU A 447 -7.12 -22.11 10.13
C GLU A 447 -7.24 -22.33 8.62
N LYS A 448 -7.16 -23.59 8.18
CA LYS A 448 -7.19 -23.96 6.77
C LYS A 448 -8.56 -23.76 6.15
N ASP A 449 -9.63 -23.93 6.93
CA ASP A 449 -11.00 -23.69 6.47
C ASP A 449 -11.30 -22.19 6.25
N VAL A 450 -10.52 -21.29 6.86
CA VAL A 450 -10.73 -19.84 6.78
C VAL A 450 -9.94 -19.22 5.62
N ILE A 451 -8.78 -19.80 5.31
CA ILE A 451 -7.88 -19.33 4.26
C ILE A 451 -8.22 -20.09 2.97
N VAL A 452 -9.13 -19.52 2.16
CA VAL A 452 -9.51 -20.03 0.83
C VAL A 452 -9.55 -18.92 -0.19
#